data_AF-A0AAW4KXJ1-F1
#
_entry.id   AF-A0AAW4KXJ1-F1
#
_cell.length_a   1.000
_cell.length_b   1.000
_cell.length_c   1.000
_cell.angle_alpha   90.00
_cell.angle_beta   90.00
_cell.angle_gamma   90.00
#
_symmetry.space_group_name_H-M   'P 1'
#
loop_
_entity.id
_entity.type
_entity.pdbx_description
1 polymer ?
#
loop_
_entity_poly.entity_id
_entity_poly.type
_entity_poly.pdbx_seq_one_letter_code
_entity_poly.pdbx_strand_id
1 'polypeptide(L)' 'MLRSFLMLAAFFGFTGVALGAFAAHGLKNRLSTDYLAIFHTGVTYQLVHAMALFGVALLAAH' A
#
# COMPACT_ATOMS: atom_id res chain seq x y z
N MET A 1 -15.92 -14.79 -3.82
CA MET A 1 -14.74 -14.34 -3.03
C MET A 1 -13.78 -13.49 -3.86
N LEU A 2 -13.47 -13.87 -5.11
CA LEU A 2 -12.65 -13.11 -6.06
C LEU A 2 -12.86 -11.59 -6.04
N ARG A 3 -14.10 -11.12 -6.27
CA ARG A 3 -14.40 -9.67 -6.35
C ARG A 3 -14.01 -8.91 -5.08
N SER A 4 -14.24 -9.49 -3.90
CA SER A 4 -13.90 -8.85 -2.63
C SER A 4 -12.38 -8.69 -2.47
N PHE A 5 -11.60 -9.72 -2.83
CA PHE A 5 -10.14 -9.65 -2.79
C PHE A 5 -9.57 -8.66 -3.81
N LEU A 6 -10.12 -8.59 -5.02
CA LEU A 6 -9.73 -7.58 -6.00
C LEU A 6 -10.03 -6.15 -5.52
N MET A 7 -11.19 -5.92 -4.91
CA MET A 7 -11.52 -4.60 -4.33
C MET A 7 -10.57 -4.23 -3.19
N LEU A 8 -10.22 -5.18 -2.31
CA LEU A 8 -9.26 -4.94 -1.24
C LEU A 8 -7.85 -4.68 -1.79
N ALA A 9 -7.38 -5.46 -2.77
CA ALA A 9 -6.09 -5.25 -3.43
C ALA A 9 -6.01 -3.86 -4.07
N ALA A 10 -7.06 -3.44 -4.80
CA ALA A 10 -7.13 -2.12 -5.40
C ALA A 10 -7.15 -1.01 -4.34
N PHE A 11 -7.93 -1.17 -3.27
CA PHE A 11 -7.98 -0.19 -2.18
C PHE A 11 -6.63 -0.03 -1.47
N PHE A 12 -5.96 -1.14 -1.14
CA PHE A 12 -4.64 -1.13 -0.49
C PHE A 12 -3.57 -0.56 -1.42
N GLY A 13 -3.61 -0.91 -2.71
CA GLY A 13 -2.69 -0.37 -3.72
C GLY A 13 -2.86 1.14 -3.87
N PHE A 14 -4.09 1.61 -4.04
CA PHE A 14 -4.40 3.04 -4.14
C PHE A 14 -3.93 3.83 -2.91
N THR A 15 -4.33 3.37 -1.72
CA THR A 15 -3.98 4.05 -0.46
C THR A 15 -2.48 3.99 -0.18
N GLY A 16 -1.79 2.87 -0.48
CA GLY A 16 -0.34 2.78 -0.38
C GLY A 16 0.37 3.81 -1.27
N VAL A 17 0.00 3.92 -2.54
CA VAL A 17 0.57 4.93 -3.45
C VAL A 17 0.26 6.34 -2.99
N ALA A 18 -0.99 6.62 -2.63
CA ALA A 18 -1.41 7.96 -2.19
C ALA A 18 -0.67 8.41 -0.93
N LEU A 19 -0.55 7.53 0.08
CA LEU A 19 0.19 7.81 1.30
C LEU A 19 1.69 7.96 1.04
N GLY A 20 2.28 7.12 0.19
CA GLY A 20 3.69 7.23 -0.21
C GLY A 20 3.99 8.56 -0.89
N ALA A 21 3.15 8.98 -1.83
CA ALA A 21 3.27 10.28 -2.49
C ALA A 21 3.10 11.43 -1.50
N PHE A 22 2.12 11.35 -0.59
CA PHE A 22 1.91 12.36 0.45
C PHE A 22 3.12 12.48 1.39
N ALA A 23 3.75 11.37 1.78
CA ALA A 23 4.96 11.40 2.59
C ALA A 23 6.15 12.03 1.86
N ALA A 24 6.40 11.60 0.62
CA ALA A 24 7.53 12.05 -0.17
C ALA A 24 7.46 13.55 -0.55
N HIS A 25 6.25 14.07 -0.77
CA HIS A 25 6.07 15.46 -1.24
C HIS A 25 5.52 16.38 -0.15
N GLY A 26 4.53 15.94 0.63
CA GLY A 26 3.83 16.76 1.62
C GLY A 26 4.48 16.77 3.01
N LEU A 27 5.13 15.67 3.41
CA LEU A 27 5.71 15.53 4.77
C LEU A 27 7.22 15.69 4.82
N LYS A 28 7.93 15.75 3.68
CA LYS A 28 9.40 15.80 3.61
C LYS A 28 10.04 16.88 4.50
N ASN A 29 9.41 18.04 4.62
CA ASN A 29 9.90 19.17 5.42
C ASN A 29 9.25 19.27 6.81
N ARG A 30 8.38 18.31 7.16
CA ARG A 30 7.62 18.27 8.42
C ARG A 30 8.12 17.17 9.36
N LEU A 31 8.72 16.11 8.81
CA LEU A 31 9.20 14.95 9.54
C LEU A 31 10.73 14.83 9.43
N SER A 32 11.37 14.24 10.44
CA SER A 32 12.77 13.84 10.33
C SER A 32 12.94 12.73 9.30
N THR A 33 14.17 12.53 8.84
CA THR A 33 14.54 11.44 7.93
C THR A 33 14.15 10.07 8.48
N ASP A 34 14.29 9.87 9.79
CA ASP A 34 13.97 8.60 10.46
C ASP A 34 12.46 8.32 10.40
N TYR A 35 11.63 9.33 10.67
CA TYR A 35 10.18 9.19 10.57
C TYR A 35 9.71 9.00 9.13
N LEU A 36 10.37 9.63 8.15
CA LEU A 36 10.09 9.37 6.73
C LEU A 36 10.45 7.93 6.34
N ALA A 37 11.56 7.37 6.85
CA ALA A 37 11.95 5.99 6.62
C ALA A 37 10.98 4.98 7.25
N ILE A 38 10.48 5.27 8.45
CA ILE A 38 9.43 4.48 9.11
C ILE A 38 8.14 4.52 8.28
N PHE A 39 7.72 5.70 7.83
CA PHE A 39 6.53 5.85 6.99
C PHE A 39 6.68 5.08 5.68
N HIS A 40 7.84 5.18 5.02
CA HIS A 40 8.14 4.44 3.80
C HIS A 40 8.06 2.93 4.01
N THR A 41 8.56 2.42 5.13
CA THR A 41 8.44 1.00 5.50
C THR A 41 6.96 0.60 5.64
N GLY A 42 6.15 1.41 6.30
CA GLY A 42 4.70 1.18 6.44
C GLY A 42 3.98 1.11 5.08
N VAL A 43 4.23 2.07 4.20
CA VAL A 43 3.68 2.07 2.83
C VAL A 43 4.16 0.87 2.03
N THR A 44 5.43 0.48 2.17
CA THR A 44 6.00 -0.70 1.51
C THR A 44 5.25 -1.96 1.94
N TYR A 45 5.02 -2.15 3.24
CA TYR A 45 4.22 -3.27 3.73
C TYR A 45 2.79 -3.25 3.18
N GLN A 46 2.16 -2.08 3.11
CA GLN A 46 0.81 -1.96 2.55
C GLN A 46 0.74 -2.34 1.06
N LEU A 47 1.73 -1.94 0.27
CA LEU A 47 1.84 -2.33 -1.15
C LEU A 47 2.13 -3.83 -1.31
N VAL A 48 2.96 -4.42 -0.44
CA VAL A 48 3.17 -5.87 -0.41
C VAL A 48 1.86 -6.61 -0.10
N HIS A 49 1.06 -6.11 0.85
CA HIS A 49 -0.26 -6.69 1.14
C HIS A 49 -1.26 -6.53 -0.02
N ALA A 50 -1.21 -5.41 -0.75
CA ALA A 50 -2.01 -5.24 -1.97
C ALA A 50 -1.70 -6.34 -3.00
N MET A 51 -0.40 -6.63 -3.21
CA MET A 51 0.03 -7.71 -4.09
C MET A 51 -0.34 -9.09 -3.57
N ALA A 52 -0.23 -9.33 -2.26
CA ALA A 52 -0.65 -10.59 -1.65
C ALA A 52 -2.16 -10.83 -1.83
N LEU A 53 -3.00 -9.82 -1.60
CA LEU A 53 -4.44 -9.87 -1.82
C LEU A 53 -4.80 -10.12 -3.29
N PHE A 54 -4.04 -9.53 -4.22
CA PHE A 54 -4.18 -9.82 -5.64
C PHE A 54 -3.83 -11.28 -5.96
N GLY A 55 -2.77 -11.83 -5.37
CA GLY A 55 -2.44 -13.25 -5.49
C GLY A 55 -3.55 -14.17 -4.96
N VAL A 56 -4.13 -13.84 -3.79
CA VAL A 56 -5.29 -14.58 -3.23
C VAL A 56 -6.49 -14.50 -4.16
N ALA A 57 -6.76 -13.33 -4.76
CA ALA A 57 -7.81 -13.19 -5.76
C ALA A 57 -7.60 -14.15 -6.94
N LEU A 58 -6.40 -14.22 -7.50
CA LEU A 58 -6.08 -15.12 -8.62
C LEU A 58 -6.26 -16.60 -8.25
N LEU A 59 -5.82 -17.00 -7.06
CA LEU A 59 -6.01 -18.37 -6.57
C LEU A 59 -7.48 -18.72 -6.35
N ALA A 60 -8.29 -17.76 -5.91
CA ALA A 60 -9.73 -17.92 -5.71
C ALA A 60 -10.56 -17.80 -7.01
N ALA A 61 -9.91 -17.61 -8.16
CA ALA A 61 -10.54 -17.60 -9.48
C ALA A 61 -10.59 -18.99 -10.13
N HIS A 62 -9.81 -19.95 -9.61
CA HIS A 62 -9.87 -21.37 -9.93
C HIS A 62 -10.75 -22.10 -8.90
#